data_AF-A0A060W4E9-F1
#
_entry.id   AF-A0A060W4E9-F1
#
_cell.length_a   1.000
_cell.length_b   1.000
_cell.length_c   1.000
_cell.angle_alpha   90.00
_cell.angle_beta   90.00
_cell.angle_gamma   90.00
#
_symmetry.space_group_name_H-M   'P 1'
#
loop_
_entity.id
_entity.type
_entity.pdbx_description
1 polymer ?
#
loop_
_entity_poly.entity_id
_entity_poly.type
_entity_poly.pdbx_seq_one_letter_code
_entity_poly.pdbx_strand_id
1 'polypeptide(L)'
;MPSILADVFSILDIETSSLEEKNKRDHYTQLVGACLLFVPDAILKERLDPETLESLGLIKQAHQFNQKIVKIKTKLFYKQQKFNLLREENEGYAKLITELGQDLSGNITSHVVLESIKSLIGCFNLDPNRVLDIILEVYECRSDQDEFFLPLIKSYMCEPLTLCHILGFKFKFNQEPNEETPTSLYHIAAALLHHKLIELEDLYVHLMPLDASIVEEHKREITEAKQIARKLTMVVVPSEKMEDKEREKEKEEEKNDKPPDNQKLGLLEALLRIGDWHHAQSIMDQMPAFYATSHKAIALALCQLLHLTVEPLYRRAGVPKGAKGCVMRPLRNKRAPRPAESFEDLRRDVFSMLCYLGPHLSHDPILFAKIVRLGKGFMKEYQNEARNDHIKDKMDTLLSCFLSIADQVLLPSLSLMECNACMSEELWGLFKLFPYQHRYRLYGQWKNETYTSHPLLVKVKAQTVDRAKYIMKRLTKENVKPSGRQIGKLSHSNPTILFDYILSQIQWYDNLIGPVVDSLKYLTSLNYDVMAYCIIEALANPEKEKMKHDDTTISSWLQSLASLCGAVFRKYPIELAGLLQYVTNTLKAGKR
;
A
#
# COMPACT_ATOMS: atom_id res chain seq x y z
N MET A 1 -55.32 34.83 -49.05
CA MET A 1 -54.76 35.20 -50.37
C MET A 1 -53.24 35.02 -50.41
N PRO A 2 -52.40 35.71 -49.59
CA PRO A 2 -50.94 35.58 -49.68
C PRO A 2 -50.39 34.17 -49.37
N SER A 3 -51.00 33.46 -48.41
CA SER A 3 -50.61 32.08 -48.08
C SER A 3 -50.92 31.10 -49.21
N ILE A 4 -52.13 31.16 -49.80
CA ILE A 4 -52.51 30.29 -50.92
C ILE A 4 -51.59 30.52 -52.13
N LEU A 5 -51.23 31.77 -52.41
CA LEU A 5 -50.26 32.10 -53.46
C LEU A 5 -48.87 31.51 -53.16
N ALA A 6 -48.41 31.58 -51.91
CA ALA A 6 -47.15 30.96 -51.51
C ALA A 6 -47.16 29.42 -51.61
N ASP A 7 -48.31 28.77 -51.37
CA ASP A 7 -48.45 27.32 -51.57
C ASP A 7 -48.39 26.94 -53.05
N VAL A 8 -49.07 27.72 -53.91
CA VAL A 8 -48.99 27.54 -55.37
C VAL A 8 -47.55 27.77 -55.85
N PHE A 9 -46.87 28.81 -55.35
CA PHE A 9 -45.46 29.04 -55.66
C PHE A 9 -44.56 27.91 -55.17
N SER A 10 -44.82 27.30 -54.01
CA SER A 10 -44.04 26.16 -53.50
C SER A 10 -44.20 24.92 -54.38
N ILE A 11 -45.41 24.61 -54.85
CA ILE A 11 -45.65 23.50 -55.78
C ILE A 11 -44.94 23.74 -57.11
N LEU A 12 -45.05 24.95 -57.65
CA LEU A 12 -44.34 25.35 -58.87
C LEU A 12 -42.82 25.38 -58.67
N ASP A 13 -42.32 25.67 -57.46
CA ASP A 13 -40.90 25.62 -57.11
C ASP A 13 -40.37 24.18 -57.28
N ILE A 14 -41.08 23.22 -56.72
CA ILE A 14 -40.73 21.79 -56.76
C ILE A 14 -40.82 21.27 -58.21
N GLU A 15 -41.88 21.62 -58.93
CA GLU A 15 -42.08 21.18 -60.31
C GLU A 15 -41.02 21.75 -61.26
N THR A 16 -40.73 23.04 -61.16
CA THR A 16 -39.69 23.69 -61.98
C THR A 16 -38.26 23.33 -61.57
N SER A 17 -38.04 22.87 -60.34
CA SER A 17 -36.74 22.31 -59.91
C SER A 17 -36.54 20.88 -60.40
N SER A 18 -37.62 20.12 -60.63
CA SER A 18 -37.57 18.73 -61.09
C SER A 18 -37.51 18.61 -62.62
N LEU A 19 -38.07 19.59 -63.35
CA LEU A 19 -37.98 19.71 -64.79
C LEU A 19 -36.70 20.49 -65.13
N GLU A 20 -35.64 19.84 -65.61
CA GLU A 20 -34.30 20.43 -65.90
C GLU A 20 -34.29 21.53 -67.00
N GLU A 21 -35.42 22.15 -67.31
CA GLU A 21 -35.58 23.23 -68.29
C GLU A 21 -35.27 24.61 -67.69
N LYS A 22 -34.04 25.09 -67.88
CA LYS A 22 -33.55 26.38 -67.36
C LYS A 22 -34.42 27.58 -67.69
N ASN A 23 -35.00 27.63 -68.89
CA ASN A 23 -35.87 28.72 -69.32
C ASN A 23 -37.13 28.83 -68.45
N LYS A 24 -37.78 27.70 -68.09
CA LYS A 24 -38.99 27.72 -67.25
C LYS A 24 -38.68 28.15 -65.83
N ARG A 25 -37.49 27.79 -65.32
CA ARG A 25 -37.00 28.22 -64.01
C ARG A 25 -36.79 29.73 -63.92
N ASP A 26 -36.23 30.34 -64.96
CA ASP A 26 -36.00 31.79 -65.03
C ASP A 26 -37.33 32.58 -65.11
N HIS A 27 -38.32 32.06 -65.84
CA HIS A 27 -39.66 32.67 -65.86
C HIS A 27 -40.36 32.55 -64.50
N TYR A 28 -40.16 31.43 -63.80
CA TYR A 28 -40.70 31.23 -62.45
C TYR A 28 -40.07 32.18 -61.43
N THR A 29 -38.75 32.34 -61.41
CA THR A 29 -38.08 33.30 -60.50
C THR A 29 -38.46 34.75 -60.80
N GLN A 30 -38.65 35.12 -62.07
CA GLN A 30 -39.19 36.43 -62.44
C GLN A 30 -40.63 36.65 -61.96
N LEU A 31 -41.48 35.64 -62.10
CA LEU A 31 -42.88 35.68 -61.64
C LEU A 31 -42.94 35.85 -60.12
N VAL A 32 -42.21 35.03 -59.37
CA VAL A 32 -42.15 35.13 -57.91
C VAL A 32 -41.55 36.47 -57.48
N GLY A 33 -40.51 36.95 -58.18
CA GLY A 33 -39.90 38.26 -57.97
C GLY A 33 -40.87 39.43 -58.13
N ALA A 34 -41.74 39.40 -59.14
CA ALA A 34 -42.78 40.41 -59.34
C ALA A 34 -43.87 40.37 -58.25
N CYS A 35 -44.12 39.19 -57.67
CA CYS A 35 -45.14 38.97 -56.65
C CYS A 35 -44.66 39.25 -55.22
N LEU A 36 -43.40 39.62 -54.99
CA LEU A 36 -42.85 40.00 -53.68
C LEU A 36 -43.61 41.16 -53.01
N LEU A 37 -44.24 42.04 -53.80
CA LEU A 37 -45.07 43.15 -53.30
C LEU A 37 -46.36 42.67 -52.60
N PHE A 38 -46.83 41.46 -52.91
CA PHE A 38 -48.13 40.93 -52.46
C PHE A 38 -48.01 39.79 -51.46
N VAL A 39 -46.83 39.16 -51.35
CA VAL A 39 -46.57 38.05 -50.44
C VAL A 39 -45.46 38.42 -49.46
N PRO A 40 -45.73 38.42 -48.14
CA PRO A 40 -44.72 38.71 -47.14
C PRO A 40 -43.51 37.77 -47.20
N ASP A 41 -42.30 38.34 -47.11
CA ASP A 41 -41.02 37.62 -47.10
C ASP A 41 -40.96 36.44 -46.14
N ALA A 42 -41.62 36.55 -44.98
CA ALA A 42 -41.63 35.50 -43.96
C ALA A 42 -42.28 34.20 -44.47
N ILE A 43 -43.35 34.31 -45.26
CA ILE A 43 -44.11 33.16 -45.78
C ILE A 43 -43.32 32.48 -46.91
N LEU A 44 -42.64 33.27 -47.75
CA LEU A 44 -41.80 32.74 -48.82
C LEU A 44 -40.58 32.01 -48.27
N LYS A 45 -39.94 32.55 -47.22
CA LYS A 45 -38.81 31.91 -46.53
C LYS A 45 -39.16 30.60 -45.83
N GLU A 46 -40.44 30.39 -45.49
CA GLU A 46 -40.92 29.16 -44.86
C GLU A 46 -41.16 28.02 -45.88
N ARG A 47 -41.57 28.36 -47.11
CA ARG A 47 -42.15 27.41 -48.08
C ARG A 47 -41.35 27.16 -49.36
N LEU A 48 -40.44 28.07 -49.71
CA LEU A 48 -39.60 27.93 -50.91
C LEU A 48 -38.26 27.29 -50.60
N ASP A 49 -37.65 26.68 -51.62
CA ASP A 49 -36.34 26.06 -51.49
C ASP A 49 -35.24 27.12 -51.29
N PRO A 50 -34.20 26.85 -50.47
CA PRO A 50 -33.12 27.80 -50.20
C PRO A 50 -32.37 28.30 -51.44
N GLU A 51 -32.26 27.48 -52.49
CA GLU A 51 -31.63 27.90 -53.76
C GLU A 51 -32.50 28.93 -54.51
N THR A 52 -33.82 28.73 -54.51
CA THR A 52 -34.80 29.69 -55.04
C THR A 52 -34.74 31.00 -54.27
N LEU A 53 -34.65 30.94 -52.95
CA LEU A 53 -34.58 32.11 -52.07
C LEU A 53 -33.28 32.92 -52.25
N GLU A 54 -32.17 32.28 -52.63
CA GLU A 54 -30.94 32.97 -53.02
C GLU A 54 -31.09 33.68 -54.36
N SER A 55 -31.68 33.02 -55.37
CA SER A 55 -31.91 33.62 -56.69
C SER A 55 -32.86 34.83 -56.66
N LEU A 56 -33.81 34.84 -55.72
CA LEU A 56 -34.74 35.94 -55.47
C LEU A 56 -34.15 37.07 -54.59
N GLY A 57 -32.91 36.92 -54.11
CA GLY A 57 -32.25 37.91 -53.24
C GLY A 57 -32.82 38.01 -51.82
N LEU A 58 -33.73 37.11 -51.44
CA LEU A 58 -34.35 37.07 -50.10
C LEU A 58 -33.38 36.54 -49.03
N ILE A 59 -32.36 35.79 -49.46
CA ILE A 59 -31.28 35.22 -48.63
C ILE A 59 -29.94 35.47 -49.34
N LYS A 60 -28.88 35.75 -48.57
CA LYS A 60 -27.54 36.06 -49.13
C LYS A 60 -26.77 34.85 -49.65
N GLN A 61 -26.97 33.66 -49.06
CA GLN A 61 -26.27 32.43 -49.43
C GLN A 61 -27.07 31.18 -48.97
N ALA A 62 -27.50 30.33 -49.90
CA ALA A 62 -28.33 29.15 -49.61
C ALA A 62 -27.61 28.13 -48.71
N HIS A 63 -26.32 27.90 -48.95
CA HIS A 63 -25.54 26.93 -48.18
C HIS A 63 -25.47 27.26 -46.68
N GLN A 64 -25.24 28.53 -46.32
CA GLN A 64 -25.22 28.95 -44.91
C GLN A 64 -26.60 28.87 -44.26
N PHE A 65 -27.66 29.15 -45.02
CA PHE A 65 -29.03 29.05 -44.55
C PHE A 65 -29.41 27.59 -44.27
N ASN A 66 -29.04 26.67 -45.16
CA ASN A 66 -29.22 25.23 -44.94
C ASN A 66 -28.44 24.71 -43.72
N GLN A 67 -27.19 25.13 -43.53
CA GLN A 67 -26.45 24.80 -42.31
C GLN A 67 -27.16 25.31 -41.04
N LYS A 68 -27.75 26.51 -41.08
CA LYS A 68 -28.54 27.05 -39.96
C LYS A 68 -29.82 26.26 -39.73
N ILE A 69 -30.56 25.89 -40.77
CA ILE A 69 -31.75 25.04 -40.69
C ILE A 69 -31.39 23.71 -40.05
N VAL A 70 -30.32 23.04 -40.51
CA VAL A 70 -29.88 21.76 -39.94
C VAL A 70 -29.51 21.94 -38.47
N LYS A 71 -28.73 22.95 -38.09
CA LYS A 71 -28.40 23.22 -36.68
C LYS A 71 -29.64 23.46 -35.81
N ILE A 72 -30.63 24.20 -36.31
CA ILE A 72 -31.89 24.48 -35.60
C ILE A 72 -32.73 23.22 -35.46
N LYS A 73 -32.92 22.45 -36.54
CA LYS A 73 -33.62 21.17 -36.52
C LYS A 73 -32.93 20.21 -35.55
N THR A 74 -31.62 20.11 -35.58
CA THR A 74 -30.87 19.27 -34.64
C THR A 74 -31.06 19.72 -33.19
N LYS A 75 -31.05 21.03 -32.93
CA LYS A 75 -31.31 21.57 -31.60
C LYS A 75 -32.75 21.33 -31.12
N LEU A 76 -33.73 21.40 -32.01
CA LEU A 76 -35.15 21.20 -31.69
C LEU A 76 -35.50 19.72 -31.47
N PHE A 77 -34.99 18.83 -32.33
CA PHE A 77 -35.43 17.43 -32.38
C PHE A 77 -34.46 16.45 -31.70
N TYR A 78 -33.17 16.74 -31.67
CA TYR A 78 -32.16 15.79 -31.18
C TYR A 78 -31.46 16.23 -29.90
N LYS A 79 -31.59 17.50 -29.49
CA LYS A 79 -31.03 17.94 -28.20
C LYS A 79 -31.99 17.59 -27.07
N GLN A 80 -31.59 16.64 -26.24
CA GLN A 80 -32.34 16.33 -25.02
C GLN A 80 -32.32 17.54 -24.08
N GLN A 81 -33.49 17.96 -23.59
CA GLN A 81 -33.60 19.01 -22.58
C GLN A 81 -33.33 18.39 -21.20
N LYS A 82 -32.04 18.22 -20.89
CA LYS A 82 -31.57 17.84 -19.55
C LYS A 82 -30.67 18.95 -19.01
N PHE A 83 -30.86 19.28 -17.74
CA PHE A 83 -30.13 20.35 -17.08
C PHE A 83 -29.02 19.77 -16.23
N ASN A 84 -27.77 20.00 -16.63
CA ASN A 84 -26.58 19.42 -15.99
C ASN A 84 -25.90 20.41 -15.04
N LEU A 85 -26.16 21.72 -15.20
CA LEU A 85 -25.53 22.75 -14.39
C LEU A 85 -26.49 23.28 -13.34
N LEU A 86 -25.98 23.55 -12.14
CA LEU A 86 -26.78 24.07 -11.02
C LEU A 86 -27.56 25.33 -11.38
N ARG A 87 -26.93 26.24 -12.14
CA ARG A 87 -27.53 27.51 -12.59
C ARG A 87 -28.70 27.37 -13.57
N GLU A 88 -28.82 26.21 -14.22
CA GLU A 88 -29.88 25.97 -15.19
C GLU A 88 -31.20 25.67 -14.47
N GLU A 89 -31.16 24.88 -13.40
CA GLU A 89 -32.34 24.48 -12.61
C GLU A 89 -32.08 24.58 -11.10
N ASN A 90 -32.05 25.81 -10.58
CA ASN A 90 -31.70 26.07 -9.17
C ASN A 90 -32.66 25.37 -8.19
N GLU A 91 -33.97 25.36 -8.46
CA GLU A 91 -34.98 24.78 -7.56
C GLU A 91 -34.87 23.26 -7.47
N GLY A 92 -34.69 22.59 -8.62
CA GLY A 92 -34.56 21.13 -8.66
C GLY A 92 -33.34 20.64 -7.87
N TYR A 93 -32.19 21.27 -8.09
CA TYR A 93 -30.96 20.93 -7.35
C TYR A 93 -31.02 21.30 -5.86
N ALA A 94 -31.65 22.42 -5.50
CA ALA A 94 -31.83 22.80 -4.09
C ALA A 94 -32.71 21.78 -3.34
N LYS A 95 -33.82 21.33 -3.95
CA LYS A 95 -34.69 20.30 -3.38
C LYS A 95 -33.96 18.97 -3.24
N LEU A 96 -33.16 18.58 -4.24
CA LEU A 96 -32.34 17.36 -4.17
C LEU A 96 -31.36 17.38 -2.99
N ILE A 97 -30.60 18.47 -2.82
CA ILE A 97 -29.64 18.60 -1.73
C ILE A 97 -30.35 18.59 -0.38
N THR A 98 -31.50 19.25 -0.27
CA THR A 98 -32.29 19.28 0.97
C THR A 98 -32.84 17.90 1.33
N GLU A 99 -33.31 17.14 0.34
CA GLU A 99 -33.81 15.77 0.51
C GLU A 99 -32.69 14.80 0.95
N LEU A 100 -31.48 14.95 0.40
CA LEU A 100 -30.31 14.15 0.81
C LEU A 100 -29.73 14.60 2.16
N GLY A 101 -29.93 15.86 2.52
CA GLY A 101 -29.46 16.48 3.76
C GLY A 101 -30.36 16.27 4.98
N GLN A 102 -31.53 15.65 4.82
CA GLN A 102 -32.47 15.42 5.93
C GLN A 102 -31.88 14.51 7.01
N ASP A 103 -32.47 14.55 8.21
CA ASP A 103 -32.08 13.62 9.27
C ASP A 103 -32.57 12.22 8.92
N LEU A 104 -31.63 11.28 8.86
CA LEU A 104 -31.86 9.90 8.43
C LEU A 104 -32.21 8.99 9.63
N SER A 105 -32.44 9.58 10.81
CA SER A 105 -32.85 8.85 12.00
C SER A 105 -34.33 8.42 11.94
N GLY A 106 -34.57 7.11 12.04
CA GLY A 106 -35.80 6.58 12.63
C GLY A 106 -36.96 6.12 11.74
N ASN A 107 -37.01 6.40 10.43
CA ASN A 107 -38.04 5.81 9.51
C ASN A 107 -37.79 6.00 7.99
N ILE A 108 -36.78 6.78 7.60
CA ILE A 108 -36.52 7.09 6.19
C ILE A 108 -35.65 5.97 5.59
N THR A 109 -36.22 5.22 4.65
CA THR A 109 -35.48 4.17 3.93
C THR A 109 -34.90 4.70 2.63
N SER A 110 -33.80 4.11 2.17
CA SER A 110 -33.18 4.42 0.88
C SER A 110 -34.15 4.33 -0.30
N HIS A 111 -35.18 3.48 -0.20
CA HIS A 111 -36.20 3.34 -1.23
C HIS A 111 -37.13 4.56 -1.34
N VAL A 112 -37.56 5.14 -0.21
CA VAL A 112 -38.44 6.32 -0.21
C VAL A 112 -37.71 7.51 -0.81
N VAL A 113 -36.46 7.72 -0.41
CA VAL A 113 -35.63 8.80 -0.96
C VAL A 113 -35.34 8.58 -2.45
N LEU A 114 -35.18 7.34 -2.89
CA LEU A 114 -35.02 7.04 -4.32
C LEU A 114 -36.26 7.43 -5.15
N GLU A 115 -37.47 7.20 -4.63
CA GLU A 115 -38.71 7.63 -5.29
C GLU A 115 -38.80 9.17 -5.35
N SER A 116 -38.46 9.85 -4.26
CA SER A 116 -38.33 11.32 -4.24
C SER A 116 -37.34 11.80 -5.30
N ILE A 117 -36.15 11.22 -5.38
CA ILE A 117 -35.12 11.58 -6.38
C ILE A 117 -35.65 11.35 -7.81
N LYS A 118 -36.30 10.22 -8.08
CA LYS A 118 -36.89 9.95 -9.41
C LYS A 118 -37.96 10.97 -9.78
N SER A 119 -38.79 11.39 -8.82
CA SER A 119 -39.78 12.44 -9.05
C SER A 119 -39.14 13.80 -9.33
N LEU A 120 -38.08 14.17 -8.61
CA LEU A 120 -37.32 15.41 -8.87
C LEU A 120 -36.65 15.39 -10.25
N ILE A 121 -36.04 14.27 -10.65
CA ILE A 121 -35.45 14.12 -12.00
C ILE A 121 -36.53 14.30 -13.07
N GLY A 122 -37.70 13.69 -12.89
CA GLY A 122 -38.81 13.79 -13.85
C GLY A 122 -39.47 15.17 -13.90
N CYS A 123 -39.64 15.85 -12.77
CA CYS A 123 -40.28 17.16 -12.69
C CYS A 123 -39.40 18.30 -13.22
N PHE A 124 -38.10 18.26 -12.92
CA PHE A 124 -37.17 19.34 -13.25
C PHE A 124 -36.22 18.98 -14.40
N ASN A 125 -36.38 17.83 -15.05
CA ASN A 125 -35.49 17.34 -16.11
C ASN A 125 -33.99 17.40 -15.75
N LEU A 126 -33.66 17.02 -14.50
CA LEU A 126 -32.28 17.03 -14.01
C LEU A 126 -31.44 15.97 -14.75
N ASP A 127 -30.16 16.27 -14.97
CA ASP A 127 -29.24 15.28 -15.51
C ASP A 127 -28.94 14.17 -14.48
N PRO A 128 -29.23 12.88 -14.79
CA PRO A 128 -29.02 11.80 -13.84
C PRO A 128 -27.57 11.61 -13.37
N ASN A 129 -26.59 11.95 -14.21
CA ASN A 129 -25.16 11.85 -13.86
C ASN A 129 -24.78 12.94 -12.85
N ARG A 130 -25.33 14.16 -13.01
CA ARG A 130 -25.11 15.24 -12.03
C ARG A 130 -25.81 14.97 -10.71
N VAL A 131 -27.01 14.38 -10.74
CA VAL A 131 -27.69 13.93 -9.52
C VAL A 131 -26.85 12.88 -8.80
N LEU A 132 -26.26 11.91 -9.51
CA LEU A 132 -25.36 10.92 -8.93
C LEU A 132 -24.12 11.56 -8.30
N ASP A 133 -23.51 12.52 -8.99
CA ASP A 133 -22.36 13.28 -8.50
C ASP A 133 -22.67 13.99 -7.17
N ILE A 134 -23.86 14.62 -7.05
CA ILE A 134 -24.32 15.24 -5.81
C ILE A 134 -24.59 14.20 -4.71
N ILE A 135 -25.15 13.03 -5.05
CA ILE A 135 -25.34 11.93 -4.08
C ILE A 135 -23.98 11.51 -3.49
N LEU A 136 -22.95 11.40 -4.33
CA LEU A 136 -21.60 11.06 -3.88
C LEU A 136 -20.97 12.17 -3.02
N GLU A 137 -21.17 13.43 -3.35
CA GLU A 137 -20.69 14.56 -2.54
C GLU A 137 -21.37 14.61 -1.16
N VAL A 138 -22.68 14.38 -1.10
CA VAL A 138 -23.38 14.31 0.19
C VAL A 138 -22.92 13.10 1.00
N TYR A 139 -22.69 11.96 0.34
CA TYR A 139 -22.12 10.78 0.99
C TYR A 139 -20.70 11.07 1.51
N GLU A 140 -19.90 11.86 0.80
CA GLU A 140 -18.56 12.27 1.23
C GLU A 140 -18.61 13.07 2.53
N CYS A 141 -19.55 14.02 2.62
CA CYS A 141 -19.78 14.79 3.84
C CYS A 141 -20.39 13.96 4.99
N ARG A 142 -20.95 12.77 4.70
CA ARG A 142 -21.66 11.90 5.65
C ARG A 142 -21.14 10.46 5.58
N SER A 143 -19.82 10.30 5.66
CA SER A 143 -19.12 9.00 5.57
C SER A 143 -19.54 7.97 6.61
N ASP A 144 -20.27 8.38 7.65
CA ASP A 144 -20.70 7.55 8.78
C ASP A 144 -21.94 6.70 8.42
N GLN A 145 -22.61 7.00 7.30
CA GLN A 145 -23.93 6.47 6.94
C GLN A 145 -23.89 5.51 5.73
N ASP A 146 -22.86 4.67 5.67
CA ASP A 146 -22.67 3.62 4.66
C ASP A 146 -23.94 2.76 4.46
N GLU A 147 -24.62 2.40 5.55
CA GLU A 147 -25.83 1.54 5.52
C GLU A 147 -27.01 2.17 4.75
N PHE A 148 -27.04 3.49 4.60
CA PHE A 148 -28.09 4.21 3.86
C PHE A 148 -27.70 4.48 2.41
N PHE A 149 -26.51 5.06 2.18
CA PHE A 149 -26.09 5.51 0.85
C PHE A 149 -25.73 4.35 -0.09
N LEU A 150 -25.14 3.26 0.41
CA LEU A 150 -24.74 2.14 -0.45
C LEU A 150 -25.96 1.41 -1.06
N PRO A 151 -27.04 1.12 -0.32
CA PRO A 151 -28.28 0.62 -0.92
C PRO A 151 -28.95 1.62 -1.87
N LEU A 152 -28.89 2.93 -1.57
CA LEU A 152 -29.44 3.98 -2.43
C LEU A 152 -28.76 3.99 -3.80
N ILE A 153 -27.42 4.05 -3.83
CA ILE A 153 -26.61 4.04 -5.06
C ILE A 153 -26.86 2.73 -5.83
N LYS A 154 -26.88 1.59 -5.13
CA LYS A 154 -27.18 0.29 -5.76
C LYS A 154 -28.55 0.27 -6.45
N SER A 155 -29.54 0.96 -5.88
CA SER A 155 -30.92 0.96 -6.38
C SER A 155 -31.18 2.03 -7.45
N TYR A 156 -30.30 3.04 -7.56
CA TYR A 156 -30.38 4.11 -8.55
C TYR A 156 -30.10 3.65 -9.99
N MET A 157 -29.77 2.37 -10.21
CA MET A 157 -29.57 1.75 -11.53
C MET A 157 -28.44 2.40 -12.35
N CYS A 158 -27.29 2.65 -11.71
CA CYS A 158 -26.10 3.16 -12.38
C CYS A 158 -25.45 2.09 -13.26
N GLU A 159 -25.02 2.47 -14.48
CA GLU A 159 -23.98 1.73 -15.18
C GLU A 159 -22.66 1.86 -14.39
N PRO A 160 -21.98 0.76 -14.05
CA PRO A 160 -20.75 0.80 -13.24
C PRO A 160 -19.69 1.77 -13.78
N LEU A 161 -19.51 1.80 -15.10
CA LEU A 161 -18.55 2.68 -15.79
C LEU A 161 -18.82 4.18 -15.56
N THR A 162 -20.09 4.59 -15.47
CA THR A 162 -20.42 6.00 -15.20
C THR A 162 -19.94 6.44 -13.82
N LEU A 163 -20.07 5.55 -12.84
CA LEU A 163 -19.61 5.77 -11.47
C LEU A 163 -18.08 5.84 -11.42
N CYS A 164 -17.39 4.95 -12.14
CA CYS A 164 -15.93 4.98 -12.30
C CYS A 164 -15.44 6.30 -12.90
N HIS A 165 -16.08 6.79 -13.97
CA HIS A 165 -15.70 8.04 -14.61
C HIS A 165 -15.92 9.26 -13.72
N ILE A 166 -17.02 9.31 -12.94
CA ILE A 166 -17.29 10.41 -12.00
C ILE A 166 -16.23 10.41 -10.90
N LEU A 167 -15.94 9.25 -10.28
CA LEU A 167 -14.87 9.16 -9.28
C LEU A 167 -13.51 9.51 -9.87
N GLY A 168 -13.19 9.01 -11.08
CA GLY A 168 -11.95 9.33 -11.78
C GLY A 168 -11.81 10.82 -12.08
N PHE A 169 -12.92 11.51 -12.37
CA PHE A 169 -12.93 12.96 -12.52
C PHE A 169 -12.68 13.68 -11.19
N LYS A 170 -13.30 13.24 -10.08
CA LYS A 170 -13.03 13.77 -8.73
C LYS A 170 -11.56 13.58 -8.33
N PHE A 171 -11.03 12.37 -8.51
CA PHE A 171 -9.61 12.10 -8.25
C PHE A 171 -8.68 12.97 -9.09
N LYS A 172 -9.03 13.29 -10.33
CA LYS A 172 -8.27 14.22 -11.18
C LYS A 172 -8.40 15.68 -10.76
N PHE A 173 -9.55 16.07 -10.23
CA PHE A 173 -9.79 17.44 -9.77
C PHE A 173 -8.91 17.78 -8.56
N ASN A 174 -8.80 16.87 -7.60
CA ASN A 174 -7.95 17.01 -6.42
C ASN A 174 -6.44 16.86 -6.69
N GLN A 175 -5.98 17.08 -7.94
CA GLN A 175 -4.56 17.05 -8.34
C GLN A 175 -3.97 18.46 -8.53
N GLU A 176 -4.78 19.51 -8.37
CA GLU A 176 -4.29 20.89 -8.43
C GLU A 176 -3.27 21.16 -7.30
N PRO A 177 -2.22 21.98 -7.55
CA PRO A 177 -0.96 21.97 -6.80
C PRO A 177 -1.00 22.41 -5.32
N ASN A 178 -2.15 22.43 -4.66
CA ASN A 178 -2.30 22.74 -3.23
C ASN A 178 -3.42 21.95 -2.52
N GLU A 179 -4.10 21.01 -3.20
CA GLU A 179 -5.16 20.21 -2.59
C GLU A 179 -4.69 18.78 -2.35
N GLU A 180 -4.70 18.34 -1.09
CA GLU A 180 -4.57 16.92 -0.74
C GLU A 180 -5.93 16.26 -0.96
N THR A 181 -5.92 15.07 -1.57
CA THR A 181 -7.11 14.25 -1.72
C THR A 181 -7.74 13.92 -0.36
N PRO A 182 -9.06 14.19 -0.19
CA PRO A 182 -9.73 13.94 1.07
C PRO A 182 -9.76 12.44 1.45
N THR A 183 -9.55 12.15 2.74
CA THR A 183 -9.71 10.78 3.28
C THR A 183 -11.12 10.22 3.11
N SER A 184 -12.13 11.10 3.07
CA SER A 184 -13.52 10.79 2.77
C SER A 184 -13.72 10.22 1.36
N LEU A 185 -13.03 10.77 0.36
CA LEU A 185 -13.10 10.28 -1.02
C LEU A 185 -12.52 8.87 -1.14
N TYR A 186 -11.41 8.59 -0.44
CA TYR A 186 -10.85 7.24 -0.37
C TYR A 186 -11.77 6.25 0.33
N HIS A 187 -12.43 6.65 1.42
CA HIS A 187 -13.43 5.83 2.10
C HIS A 187 -14.59 5.46 1.17
N ILE A 188 -15.14 6.42 0.44
CA ILE A 188 -16.22 6.17 -0.53
C ILE A 188 -15.77 5.21 -1.62
N ALA A 189 -14.62 5.47 -2.24
CA ALA A 189 -14.09 4.61 -3.29
C ALA A 189 -13.90 3.17 -2.79
N ALA A 190 -13.34 3.01 -1.59
CA ALA A 190 -13.16 1.72 -0.95
C ALA A 190 -14.51 1.03 -0.60
N ALA A 191 -15.52 1.79 -0.14
CA ALA A 191 -16.85 1.26 0.16
C ALA A 191 -17.59 0.80 -1.11
N LEU A 192 -17.49 1.55 -2.21
CA LEU A 192 -18.09 1.21 -3.50
C LEU A 192 -17.44 -0.05 -4.11
N LEU A 193 -16.11 -0.17 -4.04
CA LEU A 193 -15.37 -1.38 -4.40
C LEU A 193 -15.80 -2.57 -3.53
N HIS A 194 -15.92 -2.38 -2.22
CA HIS A 194 -16.33 -3.41 -1.27
C HIS A 194 -17.70 -4.00 -1.61
N HIS A 195 -18.67 -3.17 -2.00
CA HIS A 195 -20.03 -3.59 -2.35
C HIS A 195 -20.20 -4.09 -3.79
N LYS A 196 -19.12 -4.19 -4.58
CA LYS A 196 -19.13 -4.57 -6.01
C LYS A 196 -19.95 -3.62 -6.89
N LEU A 197 -19.96 -2.33 -6.56
CA LEU A 197 -20.58 -1.31 -7.42
C LEU A 197 -19.61 -0.83 -8.51
N ILE A 198 -18.31 -1.04 -8.27
CA ILE A 198 -17.20 -0.65 -9.14
C ILE A 198 -16.20 -1.81 -9.21
N GLU A 199 -15.54 -1.96 -10.35
CA GLU A 199 -14.40 -2.86 -10.52
C GLU A 199 -13.09 -2.10 -10.30
N LEU A 200 -12.12 -2.76 -9.65
CA LEU A 200 -10.83 -2.14 -9.34
C LEU A 200 -10.07 -1.76 -10.61
N GLU A 201 -10.16 -2.59 -11.66
CA GLU A 201 -9.44 -2.37 -12.93
C GLU A 201 -9.84 -1.04 -13.58
N ASP A 202 -11.13 -0.72 -13.59
CA ASP A 202 -11.66 0.53 -14.16
C ASP A 202 -11.22 1.75 -13.35
N LEU A 203 -11.27 1.67 -12.01
CA LEU A 203 -10.86 2.77 -11.15
C LEU A 203 -9.35 3.00 -11.22
N TYR A 204 -8.55 1.93 -11.28
CA TYR A 204 -7.10 1.98 -11.22
C TYR A 204 -6.48 2.80 -12.36
N VAL A 205 -7.06 2.76 -13.56
CA VAL A 205 -6.62 3.54 -14.73
C VAL A 205 -6.74 5.06 -14.49
N HIS A 206 -7.65 5.48 -13.62
CA HIS A 206 -7.85 6.89 -13.30
C HIS A 206 -6.98 7.40 -12.14
N LEU A 207 -6.36 6.49 -11.37
CA LEU A 207 -5.54 6.85 -10.22
C LEU A 207 -4.13 7.24 -10.63
N MET A 208 -3.61 8.28 -9.97
CA MET A 208 -2.23 8.73 -10.10
C MET A 208 -1.43 8.43 -8.82
N PRO A 209 -0.10 8.26 -8.90
CA PRO A 209 0.74 8.30 -10.10
C PRO A 209 0.73 6.99 -10.92
N LEU A 210 1.25 7.07 -12.15
CA LEU A 210 1.49 5.90 -13.01
C LEU A 210 2.50 4.94 -12.36
N ASP A 211 2.33 3.63 -12.58
CA ASP A 211 3.18 2.60 -11.94
C ASP A 211 4.65 2.74 -12.28
N ALA A 212 4.96 3.18 -13.51
CA ALA A 212 6.33 3.45 -13.93
C ALA A 212 7.02 4.51 -13.06
N SER A 213 6.29 5.55 -12.63
CA SER A 213 6.82 6.59 -11.75
C SER A 213 7.09 6.07 -10.35
N ILE A 214 6.22 5.21 -9.81
CA ILE A 214 6.39 4.56 -8.50
C ILE A 214 7.64 3.67 -8.51
N VAL A 215 7.83 2.90 -9.58
CA VAL A 215 8.99 2.02 -9.72
C VAL A 215 10.30 2.81 -9.78
N GLU A 216 10.33 3.93 -10.52
CA GLU A 216 11.51 4.79 -10.61
C GLU A 216 11.84 5.48 -9.29
N GLU A 217 10.83 5.98 -8.57
CA GLU A 217 11.00 6.55 -7.23
C GLU A 217 11.57 5.51 -6.25
N HIS A 218 10.98 4.31 -6.21
CA HIS A 218 11.46 3.25 -5.32
C HIS A 218 12.91 2.84 -5.63
N LYS A 219 13.29 2.76 -6.92
CA LYS A 219 14.69 2.51 -7.31
C LYS A 219 15.61 3.62 -6.81
N ARG A 220 15.19 4.88 -6.92
CA ARG A 220 15.96 6.04 -6.43
C ARG A 220 16.23 5.90 -4.94
N GLU A 221 15.21 5.62 -4.14
CA GLU A 221 15.34 5.41 -2.69
C GLU A 221 16.31 4.28 -2.33
N ILE A 222 16.24 3.13 -3.03
CA ILE A 222 17.18 2.02 -2.84
C ILE A 222 18.62 2.47 -3.11
N THR A 223 18.85 3.22 -4.19
CA THR A 223 20.19 3.69 -4.55
C THR A 223 20.75 4.68 -3.54
N GLU A 224 19.92 5.62 -3.07
CA GLU A 224 20.29 6.59 -2.05
C GLU A 224 20.61 5.91 -0.72
N ALA A 225 19.79 4.94 -0.29
CA ALA A 225 20.05 4.14 0.91
C ALA A 225 21.39 3.40 0.84
N LYS A 226 21.71 2.81 -0.32
CA LYS A 226 23.01 2.16 -0.57
C LYS A 226 24.17 3.17 -0.56
N GLN A 227 23.98 4.38 -1.08
CA GLN A 227 24.99 5.44 -1.05
C GLN A 227 25.26 5.92 0.39
N ILE A 228 24.21 6.15 1.18
CA ILE A 228 24.34 6.52 2.61
C ILE A 228 25.10 5.44 3.37
N ALA A 229 24.74 4.17 3.16
CA ALA A 229 25.44 3.05 3.78
C ALA A 229 26.94 2.98 3.41
N ARG A 230 27.29 3.30 2.16
CA ARG A 230 28.70 3.40 1.74
C ARG A 230 29.42 4.54 2.43
N LYS A 231 28.81 5.74 2.51
CA LYS A 231 29.38 6.91 3.19
C LYS A 231 29.67 6.62 4.66
N LEU A 232 28.71 6.04 5.38
CA LEU A 232 28.86 5.66 6.80
C LEU A 232 29.93 4.58 7.04
N THR A 233 30.20 3.73 6.04
CA THR A 233 31.21 2.68 6.15
C THR A 233 32.62 3.18 5.86
N MET A 234 32.74 4.21 5.00
CA MET A 234 34.00 4.87 4.65
C MET A 234 34.45 5.79 5.79
N VAL A 235 35.64 5.56 6.32
CA VAL A 235 36.26 6.42 7.33
C VAL A 235 36.74 7.70 6.64
N VAL A 236 35.86 8.70 6.53
CA VAL A 236 36.26 10.05 6.14
C VAL A 236 36.68 10.79 7.41
N VAL A 237 37.85 11.44 7.36
CA VAL A 237 38.33 12.30 8.45
C VAL A 237 37.35 13.46 8.62
N PRO A 238 36.77 13.71 9.81
CA PRO A 238 35.82 14.80 9.97
C PRO A 238 36.54 16.13 9.80
N SER A 239 36.03 16.98 8.91
CA SER A 239 36.25 18.41 9.01
C SER A 239 35.05 18.99 9.76
N GLU A 240 35.28 19.77 10.82
CA GLU A 240 34.23 20.32 11.70
C GLU A 240 33.13 21.11 10.95
N LYS A 241 33.41 21.53 9.70
CA LYS A 241 32.45 22.20 8.82
C LYS A 241 31.43 21.28 8.13
N MET A 242 31.62 19.96 8.16
CA MET A 242 30.67 19.00 7.55
C MET A 242 29.55 18.59 8.51
N GLU A 243 29.82 18.43 9.82
CA GLU A 243 28.82 17.97 10.78
C GLU A 243 27.67 18.99 10.99
N ASP A 244 27.98 20.29 11.00
CA ASP A 244 26.95 21.34 11.10
C ASP A 244 26.11 21.46 9.81
N LYS A 245 26.74 21.26 8.63
CA LYS A 245 26.02 21.24 7.34
C LYS A 245 25.15 20.00 7.15
N GLU A 246 25.53 18.85 7.70
CA GLU A 246 24.71 17.63 7.64
C GLU A 246 23.51 17.71 8.60
N ARG A 247 23.68 18.27 9.80
CA ARG A 247 22.55 18.52 10.72
C ARG A 247 21.57 19.60 10.24
N GLU A 248 22.05 20.59 9.49
CA GLU A 248 21.18 21.57 8.84
C GLU A 248 20.43 20.96 7.65
N LYS A 249 21.08 20.08 6.86
CA LYS A 249 20.42 19.34 5.78
C LYS A 249 19.39 18.32 6.27
N GLU A 250 19.65 17.60 7.36
CA GLU A 250 18.67 16.69 7.98
C GLU A 250 17.41 17.43 8.45
N LYS A 251 17.56 18.67 8.95
CA LYS A 251 16.43 19.54 9.35
C LYS A 251 15.69 20.18 8.17
N GLU A 252 16.35 20.39 7.03
CA GLU A 252 15.72 20.85 5.79
C GLU A 252 15.03 19.71 5.02
N GLU A 253 15.57 18.49 5.07
CA GLU A 253 14.97 17.28 4.48
C GLU A 253 13.71 16.85 5.25
N GLU A 254 13.70 16.91 6.60
CA GLU A 254 12.48 16.67 7.40
C GLU A 254 11.32 17.63 7.09
N LYS A 255 11.60 18.80 6.48
CA LYS A 255 10.58 19.78 6.09
C LYS A 255 10.06 19.63 4.65
N ASN A 256 10.73 18.86 3.80
CA ASN A 256 10.39 18.71 2.38
C ASN A 256 9.85 17.32 1.98
N ASP A 257 9.80 16.37 2.92
CA ASP A 257 9.26 15.01 2.70
C ASP A 257 7.72 14.93 2.87
N LYS A 258 6.97 15.76 2.14
CA LYS A 258 5.62 15.32 1.76
C LYS A 258 5.76 14.60 0.43
N PRO A 259 5.83 13.25 0.39
CA PRO A 259 5.77 12.54 -0.87
C PRO A 259 4.51 13.01 -1.62
N PRO A 260 4.58 13.11 -2.97
CA PRO A 260 3.43 13.51 -3.77
C PRO A 260 2.24 12.65 -3.38
N ASP A 261 1.05 13.27 -3.34
CA ASP A 261 -0.19 12.63 -2.92
C ASP A 261 -0.49 11.41 -3.82
N ASN A 262 -0.02 10.25 -3.36
CA ASN A 262 -0.10 9.00 -4.09
C ASN A 262 -1.48 8.41 -3.83
N GLN A 263 -2.38 8.63 -4.78
CA GLN A 263 -3.79 8.26 -4.61
C GLN A 263 -4.00 6.75 -4.46
N LYS A 264 -3.11 5.97 -5.06
CA LYS A 264 -3.07 4.50 -4.90
C LYS A 264 -2.79 4.09 -3.45
N LEU A 265 -1.93 4.83 -2.75
CA LEU A 265 -1.60 4.58 -1.34
C LEU A 265 -2.76 4.97 -0.42
N GLY A 266 -3.41 6.11 -0.68
CA GLY A 266 -4.60 6.54 0.06
C GLY A 266 -5.78 5.57 -0.09
N LEU A 267 -6.01 5.08 -1.32
CA LEU A 267 -7.02 4.06 -1.57
C LEU A 267 -6.69 2.74 -0.86
N LEU A 268 -5.41 2.33 -0.88
CA LEU A 268 -4.95 1.12 -0.19
C LEU A 268 -5.18 1.22 1.32
N GLU A 269 -4.88 2.37 1.94
CA GLU A 269 -5.17 2.61 3.35
C GLU A 269 -6.66 2.47 3.66
N ALA A 270 -7.54 3.09 2.86
CA ALA A 270 -8.98 3.01 3.06
C ALA A 270 -9.52 1.58 2.88
N LEU A 271 -9.06 0.85 1.86
CA LEU A 271 -9.44 -0.55 1.63
C LEU A 271 -9.06 -1.45 2.81
N LEU A 272 -7.87 -1.26 3.38
CA LEU A 272 -7.41 -2.00 4.56
C LEU A 272 -8.25 -1.68 5.82
N ARG A 273 -8.68 -0.43 6.00
CA ARG A 273 -9.56 -0.01 7.11
C ARG A 273 -10.96 -0.63 7.02
N ILE A 274 -11.53 -0.72 5.81
CA ILE A 274 -12.81 -1.39 5.57
C ILE A 274 -12.68 -2.92 5.69
N GLY A 275 -11.47 -3.43 5.46
CA GLY A 275 -11.10 -4.84 5.58
C GLY A 275 -11.19 -5.61 4.26
N ASP A 276 -11.17 -4.95 3.11
CA ASP A 276 -11.16 -5.63 1.80
C ASP A 276 -9.74 -6.04 1.41
N TRP A 277 -9.34 -7.24 1.87
CA TRP A 277 -7.99 -7.75 1.67
C TRP A 277 -7.67 -8.09 0.20
N HIS A 278 -8.62 -8.64 -0.56
CA HIS A 278 -8.34 -9.12 -1.91
C HIS A 278 -7.99 -7.97 -2.89
N HIS A 279 -8.72 -6.86 -2.81
CA HIS A 279 -8.38 -5.68 -3.63
C HIS A 279 -7.10 -5.02 -3.15
N ALA A 280 -6.88 -4.96 -1.82
CA ALA A 280 -5.63 -4.45 -1.25
C ALA A 280 -4.43 -5.28 -1.74
N GLN A 281 -4.53 -6.60 -1.73
CA GLN A 281 -3.52 -7.51 -2.26
C GLN A 281 -3.26 -7.25 -3.75
N SER A 282 -4.32 -7.15 -4.55
CA SER A 282 -4.19 -6.86 -5.99
C SER A 282 -3.49 -5.53 -6.26
N ILE A 283 -3.72 -4.50 -5.44
CA ILE A 283 -3.01 -3.21 -5.55
C ILE A 283 -1.54 -3.36 -5.14
N MET A 284 -1.26 -4.08 -4.05
CA MET A 284 0.11 -4.34 -3.58
C MET A 284 0.93 -5.14 -4.60
N ASP A 285 0.32 -6.11 -5.30
CA ASP A 285 0.98 -6.94 -6.31
C ASP A 285 1.44 -6.14 -7.55
N GLN A 286 0.79 -5.01 -7.85
CA GLN A 286 1.17 -4.11 -8.95
C GLN A 286 2.30 -3.14 -8.58
N MET A 287 2.62 -3.02 -7.29
CA MET A 287 3.66 -2.12 -6.79
C MET A 287 4.95 -2.87 -6.47
N PRO A 288 6.10 -2.17 -6.39
CA PRO A 288 7.33 -2.77 -5.90
C PRO A 288 7.14 -3.37 -4.51
N ALA A 289 7.81 -4.51 -4.28
CA ALA A 289 7.72 -5.22 -3.01
C ALA A 289 8.03 -4.27 -1.83
N PHE A 290 7.15 -4.26 -0.83
CA PHE A 290 7.25 -3.49 0.41
C PHE A 290 7.23 -1.96 0.27
N TYR A 291 7.04 -1.40 -0.93
CA TYR A 291 6.88 0.05 -1.12
C TYR A 291 5.67 0.57 -0.34
N ALA A 292 4.50 -0.05 -0.52
CA ALA A 292 3.28 0.33 0.18
C ALA A 292 3.41 0.30 1.71
N THR A 293 4.08 -0.73 2.24
CA THR A 293 4.25 -0.93 3.68
C THR A 293 5.35 -0.06 4.29
N SER A 294 6.19 0.56 3.46
CA SER A 294 7.13 1.60 3.89
C SER A 294 6.40 2.79 4.51
N HIS A 295 5.19 3.08 4.02
CA HIS A 295 4.33 4.11 4.59
C HIS A 295 3.67 3.62 5.87
N LYS A 296 3.94 4.34 6.97
CA LYS A 296 3.49 4.00 8.32
C LYS A 296 1.97 3.82 8.44
N ALA A 297 1.18 4.64 7.74
CA ALA A 297 -0.29 4.59 7.81
C ALA A 297 -0.84 3.25 7.28
N ILE A 298 -0.32 2.78 6.13
CA ILE A 298 -0.69 1.50 5.51
C ILE A 298 -0.23 0.33 6.40
N ALA A 299 1.00 0.38 6.91
CA ALA A 299 1.51 -0.65 7.81
C ALA A 299 0.62 -0.78 9.06
N LEU A 300 0.20 0.33 9.68
CA LEU A 300 -0.71 0.33 10.82
C LEU A 300 -2.11 -0.16 10.46
N ALA A 301 -2.66 0.22 9.30
CA ALA A 301 -3.95 -0.28 8.84
C ALA A 301 -3.93 -1.81 8.65
N LEU A 302 -2.87 -2.35 8.04
CA LEU A 302 -2.67 -3.79 7.89
C LEU A 302 -2.48 -4.48 9.26
N CYS A 303 -1.74 -3.86 10.20
CA CYS A 303 -1.60 -4.37 11.56
C CYS A 303 -2.94 -4.43 12.30
N GLN A 304 -3.81 -3.43 12.13
CA GLN A 304 -5.16 -3.42 12.70
C GLN A 304 -6.03 -4.56 12.13
N LEU A 305 -5.98 -4.78 10.82
CA LEU A 305 -6.69 -5.90 10.18
C LEU A 305 -6.17 -7.26 10.68
N LEU A 306 -4.85 -7.40 10.81
CA LEU A 306 -4.21 -8.58 11.39
C LEU A 306 -4.62 -8.78 12.86
N HIS A 307 -4.70 -7.71 13.65
CA HIS A 307 -5.17 -7.79 15.02
C HIS A 307 -6.58 -8.36 15.13
N LEU A 308 -7.49 -7.94 14.26
CA LEU A 308 -8.87 -8.43 14.22
C LEU A 308 -8.96 -9.90 13.82
N THR A 309 -8.15 -10.32 12.86
CA THR A 309 -8.16 -11.70 12.34
C THR A 309 -7.55 -12.70 13.32
N VAL A 310 -6.47 -12.34 14.02
CA VAL A 310 -5.79 -13.26 14.96
C VAL A 310 -6.39 -13.27 16.37
N GLU A 311 -7.28 -12.33 16.70
CA GLU A 311 -7.79 -12.15 18.07
C GLU A 311 -8.44 -13.42 18.66
N PRO A 312 -9.32 -14.18 17.97
CA PRO A 312 -9.95 -15.35 18.56
C PRO A 312 -8.94 -16.44 18.92
N LEU A 313 -8.02 -16.74 18.00
CA LEU A 313 -6.95 -17.70 18.23
C LEU A 313 -5.98 -17.24 19.33
N TYR A 314 -5.66 -15.95 19.37
CA TYR A 314 -4.79 -15.38 20.40
C TYR A 314 -5.41 -15.52 21.79
N ARG A 315 -6.72 -15.28 21.94
CA ARG A 315 -7.43 -15.51 23.20
C ARG A 315 -7.41 -16.95 23.66
N ARG A 316 -7.45 -17.90 22.72
CA ARG A 316 -7.39 -19.33 23.03
C ARG A 316 -5.99 -19.79 23.45
N ALA A 317 -4.97 -19.46 22.67
CA ALA A 317 -3.65 -20.09 22.76
C ALA A 317 -2.51 -19.16 23.23
N GLY A 318 -2.66 -17.84 23.03
CA GLY A 318 -1.59 -16.87 23.21
C GLY A 318 -1.70 -15.97 24.44
N VAL A 319 -2.90 -15.82 25.04
CA VAL A 319 -3.12 -14.93 26.19
C VAL A 319 -2.46 -15.50 27.46
N PRO A 320 -1.60 -14.71 28.15
CA PRO A 320 -1.07 -15.09 29.45
C PRO A 320 -2.19 -15.31 30.47
N LYS A 321 -2.08 -16.37 31.29
CA LYS A 321 -3.06 -16.68 32.34
C LYS A 321 -3.30 -15.44 33.23
N GLY A 322 -4.53 -14.96 33.29
CA GLY A 322 -4.94 -13.81 34.12
C GLY A 322 -4.99 -12.44 33.42
N ALA A 323 -4.56 -12.33 32.17
CA ALA A 323 -4.67 -11.07 31.42
C ALA A 323 -6.09 -10.88 30.85
N LYS A 324 -6.75 -9.76 31.18
CA LYS A 324 -8.00 -9.34 30.52
C LYS A 324 -7.64 -8.55 29.26
N GLY A 325 -7.87 -9.14 28.10
CA GLY A 325 -7.64 -8.48 26.80
C GLY A 325 -8.72 -7.43 26.49
N CYS A 326 -8.38 -6.46 25.64
CA CYS A 326 -9.35 -5.54 25.06
C CYS A 326 -10.28 -6.30 24.10
N VAL A 327 -11.60 -6.06 24.19
CA VAL A 327 -12.56 -6.69 23.28
C VAL A 327 -12.51 -6.00 21.93
N MET A 328 -11.75 -6.55 21.00
CA MET A 328 -11.83 -6.13 19.60
C MET A 328 -13.11 -6.67 18.96
N ARG A 329 -13.87 -5.80 18.30
CA ARG A 329 -15.09 -6.16 17.58
C ARG A 329 -14.71 -6.64 16.17
N PRO A 330 -15.08 -7.86 15.75
CA PRO A 330 -14.86 -8.32 14.39
C PRO A 330 -15.56 -7.39 13.39
N LEU A 331 -14.92 -7.16 12.24
CA LEU A 331 -15.59 -6.50 11.11
C LEU A 331 -16.75 -7.39 10.66
N ARG A 332 -17.96 -6.83 10.56
CA ARG A 332 -19.18 -7.55 10.14
C ARG A 332 -19.28 -7.74 8.62
N ASN A 333 -18.19 -7.48 7.90
CA ASN A 333 -18.17 -7.35 6.45
C ASN A 333 -17.97 -8.71 5.76
N LYS A 334 -18.73 -8.97 4.68
CA LYS A 334 -18.71 -10.27 3.95
C LYS A 334 -17.40 -10.56 3.23
N ARG A 335 -16.62 -9.52 2.87
CA ARG A 335 -15.29 -9.64 2.25
C ARG A 335 -14.13 -9.44 3.23
N ALA A 336 -14.42 -9.17 4.52
CA ALA A 336 -13.36 -9.14 5.51
C ALA A 336 -12.76 -10.54 5.69
N PRO A 337 -11.43 -10.66 5.86
CA PRO A 337 -10.79 -11.94 6.14
C PRO A 337 -11.42 -12.57 7.38
N ARG A 338 -11.70 -13.88 7.29
CA ARG A 338 -12.39 -14.59 8.37
C ARG A 338 -11.47 -14.64 9.59
N PRO A 339 -11.97 -14.37 10.81
CA PRO A 339 -11.16 -14.52 12.01
C PRO A 339 -10.64 -15.96 12.14
N ALA A 340 -9.36 -16.11 12.46
CA ALA A 340 -8.74 -17.41 12.62
C ALA A 340 -9.18 -18.03 13.94
N GLU A 341 -9.83 -19.19 13.87
CA GLU A 341 -10.21 -19.98 15.05
C GLU A 341 -9.25 -21.15 15.27
N SER A 342 -8.62 -21.67 14.22
CA SER A 342 -7.60 -22.72 14.27
C SER A 342 -6.25 -22.25 13.72
N PHE A 343 -5.18 -23.01 14.01
CA PHE A 343 -3.87 -22.74 13.41
C PHE A 343 -3.82 -22.99 11.90
N GLU A 344 -4.69 -23.86 11.37
CA GLU A 344 -4.82 -24.05 9.92
C GLU A 344 -5.40 -22.81 9.23
N ASP A 345 -6.29 -22.08 9.90
CA ASP A 345 -6.91 -20.86 9.35
C ASP A 345 -5.90 -19.72 9.19
N LEU A 346 -4.82 -19.70 9.99
CA LEU A 346 -3.73 -18.73 9.83
C LEU A 346 -3.08 -18.81 8.44
N ARG A 347 -3.05 -20.01 7.85
CA ARG A 347 -2.45 -20.22 6.53
C ARG A 347 -3.21 -19.56 5.40
N ARG A 348 -4.51 -19.29 5.57
CA ARG A 348 -5.36 -18.73 4.50
C ARG A 348 -4.94 -17.29 4.18
N ASP A 349 -5.08 -16.41 5.16
CA ASP A 349 -4.91 -14.97 4.96
C ASP A 349 -3.85 -14.35 5.88
N VAL A 350 -3.64 -14.88 7.09
CA VAL A 350 -2.73 -14.25 8.08
C VAL A 350 -1.28 -14.34 7.65
N PHE A 351 -0.84 -15.51 7.19
CA PHE A 351 0.54 -15.70 6.75
C PHE A 351 0.86 -14.89 5.50
N SER A 352 -0.06 -14.80 4.54
CA SER A 352 0.11 -13.95 3.36
C SER A 352 0.14 -12.47 3.75
N MET A 353 -0.80 -11.98 4.57
CA MET A 353 -0.80 -10.61 5.08
C MET A 353 0.50 -10.25 5.82
N LEU A 354 1.04 -11.16 6.64
CA LEU A 354 2.33 -10.97 7.32
C LEU A 354 3.50 -10.90 6.34
N CYS A 355 3.51 -11.75 5.31
CA CYS A 355 4.53 -11.71 4.25
C CYS A 355 4.50 -10.40 3.47
N TYR A 356 3.31 -9.85 3.16
CA TYR A 356 3.20 -8.53 2.52
C TYR A 356 3.65 -7.39 3.46
N LEU A 357 3.38 -7.49 4.77
CA LEU A 357 3.83 -6.52 5.76
C LEU A 357 5.36 -6.48 5.89
N GLY A 358 6.01 -7.65 5.84
CA GLY A 358 7.46 -7.78 5.91
C GLY A 358 8.07 -7.14 7.17
N PRO A 359 9.16 -6.36 7.05
CA PRO A 359 9.90 -5.84 8.20
C PRO A 359 9.13 -4.73 8.96
N HIS A 360 8.04 -4.20 8.40
CA HIS A 360 7.30 -3.06 8.96
C HIS A 360 6.39 -3.40 10.14
N LEU A 361 6.38 -4.66 10.59
CA LEU A 361 5.81 -5.05 11.88
C LEU A 361 6.54 -4.37 13.08
N SER A 362 7.68 -3.72 12.83
CA SER A 362 8.38 -2.88 13.81
C SER A 362 7.55 -1.73 14.37
N HIS A 363 6.54 -1.25 13.62
CA HIS A 363 5.64 -0.19 14.07
C HIS A 363 4.62 -0.64 15.12
N ASP A 364 4.32 -1.95 15.19
CA ASP A 364 3.36 -2.52 16.14
C ASP A 364 3.97 -3.69 16.95
N PRO A 365 4.63 -3.37 18.08
CA PRO A 365 5.18 -4.36 19.00
C PRO A 365 4.12 -5.31 19.60
N ILE A 366 2.86 -4.88 19.66
CA ILE A 366 1.78 -5.67 20.25
C ILE A 366 1.48 -6.84 19.33
N LEU A 367 1.32 -6.57 18.03
CA LEU A 367 1.09 -7.61 17.04
C LEU A 367 2.28 -8.57 16.96
N PHE A 368 3.52 -8.06 16.99
CA PHE A 368 4.72 -8.89 17.08
C PHE A 368 4.63 -9.90 18.24
N ALA A 369 4.34 -9.41 19.46
CA ALA A 369 4.21 -10.28 20.63
C ALA A 369 3.06 -11.28 20.49
N LYS A 370 1.92 -10.90 19.89
CA LYS A 370 0.80 -11.82 19.62
C LYS A 370 1.24 -12.96 18.69
N ILE A 371 1.91 -12.66 17.58
CA ILE A 371 2.38 -13.67 16.61
C ILE A 371 3.40 -14.62 17.25
N VAL A 372 4.37 -14.09 18.00
CA VAL A 372 5.37 -14.90 18.71
C VAL A 372 4.71 -15.85 19.72
N ARG A 373 3.73 -15.36 20.49
CA ARG A 373 2.98 -16.18 21.46
C ARG A 373 2.08 -17.22 20.79
N LEU A 374 1.49 -16.90 19.64
CA LEU A 374 0.76 -17.87 18.82
C LEU A 374 1.69 -18.98 18.32
N GLY A 375 2.86 -18.64 17.81
CA GLY A 375 3.88 -19.64 17.43
C GLY A 375 4.29 -20.52 18.62
N LYS A 376 4.41 -19.92 19.82
CA LYS A 376 4.70 -20.68 21.05
C LYS A 376 3.55 -21.60 21.47
N GLY A 377 2.31 -21.15 21.28
CA GLY A 377 1.11 -21.97 21.47
C GLY A 377 1.10 -23.16 20.51
N PHE A 378 1.32 -22.90 19.22
CA PHE A 378 1.44 -23.90 18.18
C PHE A 378 2.52 -24.94 18.49
N MET A 379 3.72 -24.51 18.89
CA MET A 379 4.82 -25.44 19.19
C MET A 379 4.52 -26.37 20.37
N LYS A 380 3.68 -25.96 21.32
CA LYS A 380 3.22 -26.83 22.42
C LYS A 380 2.24 -27.90 21.92
N GLU A 381 1.32 -27.52 21.04
CA GLU A 381 0.39 -28.46 20.39
C GLU A 381 1.15 -29.43 19.49
N TYR A 382 2.10 -28.93 18.70
CA TYR A 382 3.00 -29.73 17.84
C TYR A 382 3.71 -30.83 18.64
N GLN A 383 4.30 -30.50 19.79
CA GLN A 383 5.00 -31.47 20.63
C GLN A 383 4.07 -32.54 21.23
N ASN A 384 2.81 -32.22 21.48
CA ASN A 384 1.84 -33.15 22.07
C ASN A 384 1.21 -34.08 21.02
N GLU A 385 0.97 -33.58 19.80
CA GLU A 385 0.21 -34.27 18.75
C GLU A 385 1.07 -34.99 17.70
N ALA A 386 2.40 -34.84 17.75
CA ALA A 386 3.36 -35.45 16.80
C ALA A 386 3.42 -36.99 16.78
N ARG A 387 2.48 -37.70 17.41
CA ARG A 387 2.39 -39.17 17.43
C ARG A 387 1.60 -39.77 16.26
N ASN A 388 0.79 -38.97 15.55
CA ASN A 388 -0.01 -39.41 14.42
C ASN A 388 0.58 -38.93 13.09
N ASP A 389 0.98 -39.85 12.20
CA ASP A 389 1.72 -39.53 10.96
C ASP A 389 0.96 -38.56 10.01
N HIS A 390 -0.34 -38.74 9.80
CA HIS A 390 -1.13 -37.84 8.93
C HIS A 390 -1.31 -36.42 9.53
N ILE A 391 -1.31 -36.29 10.86
CA ILE A 391 -1.38 -34.97 11.52
C ILE A 391 -0.01 -34.28 11.44
N LYS A 392 1.06 -35.07 11.52
CA LYS A 392 2.44 -34.60 11.45
C LYS A 392 2.74 -33.88 10.13
N ASP A 393 2.35 -34.42 8.98
CA ASP A 393 2.61 -33.77 7.68
C ASP A 393 1.95 -32.37 7.57
N LYS A 394 0.72 -32.24 8.06
CA LYS A 394 0.01 -30.95 8.11
C LYS A 394 0.70 -29.97 9.05
N MET A 395 1.10 -30.46 10.22
CA MET A 395 1.79 -29.67 11.23
C MET A 395 3.19 -29.25 10.78
N ASP A 396 3.90 -30.09 10.02
CA ASP A 396 5.20 -29.77 9.42
C ASP A 396 5.08 -28.68 8.35
N THR A 397 3.97 -28.67 7.60
CA THR A 397 3.65 -27.57 6.68
C THR A 397 3.43 -26.25 7.44
N LEU A 398 2.69 -26.28 8.56
CA LEU A 398 2.50 -25.09 9.40
C LEU A 398 3.80 -24.63 10.06
N LEU A 399 4.64 -25.56 10.53
CA LEU A 399 5.96 -25.26 11.06
C LEU A 399 6.81 -24.55 10.00
N SER A 400 6.79 -25.03 8.76
CA SER A 400 7.49 -24.39 7.64
C SER A 400 6.99 -22.96 7.39
N CYS A 401 5.69 -22.71 7.50
CA CYS A 401 5.13 -21.36 7.43
C CYS A 401 5.60 -20.47 8.59
N PHE A 402 5.62 -20.98 9.84
CA PHE A 402 6.13 -20.23 10.99
C PHE A 402 7.62 -19.92 10.87
N LEU A 403 8.42 -20.84 10.32
CA LEU A 403 9.83 -20.59 10.03
C LEU A 403 10.00 -19.50 8.96
N SER A 404 9.18 -19.54 7.90
CA SER A 404 9.17 -18.50 6.87
C SER A 404 8.79 -17.12 7.43
N ILE A 405 7.85 -17.05 8.37
CA ILE A 405 7.45 -15.81 9.04
C ILE A 405 8.54 -15.32 10.00
N ALA A 406 9.22 -16.24 10.68
CA ALA A 406 10.36 -15.89 11.51
C ALA A 406 11.47 -15.22 10.68
N ASP A 407 11.73 -15.75 9.49
CA ASP A 407 12.74 -15.27 8.54
C ASP A 407 12.35 -13.94 7.85
N GLN A 408 11.15 -13.85 7.30
CA GLN A 408 10.73 -12.71 6.46
C GLN A 408 10.11 -11.55 7.24
N VAL A 409 9.67 -11.78 8.48
CA VAL A 409 8.90 -10.78 9.25
C VAL A 409 9.56 -10.54 10.60
N LEU A 410 9.64 -11.55 11.47
CA LEU A 410 10.04 -11.33 12.87
C LEU A 410 11.49 -10.87 13.03
N LEU A 411 12.45 -11.54 12.39
CA LEU A 411 13.87 -11.17 12.47
C LEU A 411 14.16 -9.80 11.82
N PRO A 412 13.66 -9.51 10.59
CA PRO A 412 13.79 -8.18 9.98
C PRO A 412 13.15 -7.07 10.83
N SER A 413 11.96 -7.30 11.40
CA SER A 413 11.31 -6.32 12.27
C SER A 413 12.07 -6.08 13.55
N LEU A 414 12.65 -7.12 14.16
CA LEU A 414 13.51 -6.97 15.34
C LEU A 414 14.74 -6.08 15.02
N SER A 415 15.30 -6.20 13.82
CA SER A 415 16.42 -5.35 13.37
C SER A 415 16.04 -3.88 13.23
N LEU A 416 14.80 -3.57 12.82
CA LEU A 416 14.28 -2.19 12.74
C LEU A 416 13.84 -1.62 14.09
N MET A 417 13.50 -2.47 15.06
CA MET A 417 13.07 -2.04 16.38
C MET A 417 14.23 -1.49 17.21
N GLU A 418 14.11 -0.25 17.69
CA GLU A 418 15.16 0.35 18.50
C GLU A 418 15.23 -0.25 19.92
N CYS A 419 16.36 -0.89 20.24
CA CYS A 419 16.76 -1.24 21.61
C CYS A 419 15.73 -2.05 22.44
N ASN A 420 15.04 -3.03 21.84
CA ASN A 420 13.98 -3.79 22.51
C ASN A 420 14.46 -5.15 23.09
N ALA A 421 15.10 -5.09 24.26
CA ALA A 421 15.55 -6.29 24.98
C ALA A 421 14.40 -7.29 25.26
N CYS A 422 13.24 -6.79 25.68
CA CYS A 422 12.07 -7.60 26.00
C CYS A 422 11.54 -8.38 24.80
N MET A 423 11.51 -7.76 23.61
CA MET A 423 11.02 -8.40 22.39
C MET A 423 11.96 -9.51 21.92
N SER A 424 13.28 -9.34 22.11
CA SER A 424 14.25 -10.40 21.84
C SER A 424 14.08 -11.62 22.76
N GLU A 425 13.68 -11.42 24.03
CA GLU A 425 13.39 -12.51 24.97
C GLU A 425 12.07 -13.22 24.66
N GLU A 426 11.03 -12.48 24.25
CA GLU A 426 9.79 -13.10 23.77
C GLU A 426 10.07 -13.96 22.53
N LEU A 427 10.87 -13.45 21.57
CA LEU A 427 11.27 -14.21 20.37
C LEU A 427 12.08 -15.46 20.73
N TRP A 428 13.01 -15.35 21.69
CA TRP A 428 13.71 -16.53 22.24
C TRP A 428 12.75 -17.55 22.83
N GLY A 429 11.68 -17.09 23.48
CA GLY A 429 10.62 -17.92 24.02
C GLY A 429 9.96 -18.84 22.98
N LEU A 430 9.97 -18.45 21.71
CA LEU A 430 9.58 -19.27 20.56
C LEU A 430 10.78 -20.08 20.03
N PHE A 431 11.91 -19.44 19.76
CA PHE A 431 13.05 -20.07 19.07
C PHE A 431 13.64 -21.24 19.84
N LYS A 432 13.66 -21.19 21.17
CA LYS A 432 14.12 -22.30 22.01
C LYS A 432 13.32 -23.59 21.86
N LEU A 433 12.11 -23.52 21.28
CA LEU A 433 11.28 -24.69 20.99
C LEU A 433 11.64 -25.32 19.64
N PHE A 434 12.32 -24.61 18.77
CA PHE A 434 12.79 -25.13 17.49
C PHE A 434 14.10 -25.94 17.68
N PRO A 435 14.27 -27.04 16.92
CA PRO A 435 15.56 -27.71 16.83
C PRO A 435 16.66 -26.73 16.42
N TYR A 436 17.86 -26.89 16.99
CA TYR A 436 18.98 -25.95 16.77
C TYR A 436 19.34 -25.78 15.28
N GLN A 437 19.14 -26.81 14.46
CA GLN A 437 19.40 -26.77 13.02
C GLN A 437 18.54 -25.72 12.31
N HIS A 438 17.26 -25.61 12.68
CA HIS A 438 16.38 -24.58 12.11
C HIS A 438 16.75 -23.19 12.62
N ARG A 439 17.07 -23.06 13.92
CA ARG A 439 17.54 -21.79 14.49
C ARG A 439 18.77 -21.26 13.76
N TYR A 440 19.77 -22.11 13.53
CA TYR A 440 21.03 -21.69 12.92
C TYR A 440 20.87 -21.38 11.43
N ARG A 441 19.95 -22.05 10.73
CA ARG A 441 19.56 -21.66 9.36
C ARG A 441 18.96 -20.25 9.35
N LEU A 442 18.01 -19.97 10.25
CA LEU A 442 17.41 -18.64 10.38
C LEU A 442 18.47 -17.56 10.68
N TYR A 443 19.46 -17.85 11.55
CA TYR A 443 20.54 -16.90 11.83
C TYR A 443 21.45 -16.65 10.63
N GLY A 444 21.69 -17.68 9.80
CA GLY A 444 22.44 -17.53 8.56
C GLY A 444 21.73 -16.68 7.52
N GLN A 445 20.42 -16.90 7.34
CA GLN A 445 19.58 -16.06 6.48
C GLN A 445 19.53 -14.62 6.99
N TRP A 446 19.38 -14.45 8.30
CA TRP A 446 19.34 -13.14 8.93
C TRP A 446 20.60 -12.31 8.67
N LYS A 447 21.78 -12.94 8.73
CA LYS A 447 23.05 -12.25 8.50
C LYS A 447 23.27 -11.91 7.01
N ASN A 448 22.97 -12.86 6.13
CA ASN A 448 23.44 -12.82 4.74
C ASN A 448 22.40 -12.31 3.74
N GLU A 449 21.12 -12.58 3.97
CA GLU A 449 20.03 -12.29 3.01
C GLU A 449 19.22 -11.07 3.48
N THR A 450 18.72 -11.10 4.71
CA THR A 450 17.77 -10.11 5.26
C THR A 450 18.22 -8.66 5.15
N TYR A 451 19.49 -8.34 5.42
CA TYR A 451 19.93 -6.94 5.40
C TYR A 451 20.05 -6.35 3.99
N THR A 452 20.01 -7.16 2.94
CA THR A 452 20.15 -6.70 1.54
C THR A 452 18.81 -6.49 0.85
N SER A 453 17.72 -7.04 1.40
CA SER A 453 16.40 -7.00 0.77
C SER A 453 15.70 -5.65 0.89
N HIS A 454 15.90 -4.90 1.99
CA HIS A 454 15.19 -3.63 2.22
C HIS A 454 16.13 -2.43 2.41
N PRO A 455 15.81 -1.25 1.84
CA PRO A 455 16.60 -0.01 2.01
C PRO A 455 16.83 0.38 3.47
N LEU A 456 15.79 0.29 4.30
CA LEU A 456 15.87 0.63 5.72
C LEU A 456 16.83 -0.30 6.47
N LEU A 457 16.83 -1.59 6.17
CA LEU A 457 17.74 -2.56 6.78
C LEU A 457 19.19 -2.33 6.35
N VAL A 458 19.43 -1.90 5.11
CA VAL A 458 20.77 -1.50 4.64
C VAL A 458 21.28 -0.30 5.44
N LYS A 459 20.44 0.72 5.67
CA LYS A 459 20.78 1.88 6.52
C LYS A 459 21.08 1.46 7.96
N VAL A 460 20.20 0.64 8.57
CA VAL A 460 20.36 0.14 9.94
C VAL A 460 21.62 -0.70 10.08
N LYS A 461 21.97 -1.52 9.09
CA LYS A 461 23.22 -2.28 9.07
C LYS A 461 24.43 -1.36 9.13
N ALA A 462 24.48 -0.33 8.28
CA ALA A 462 25.58 0.63 8.26
C ALA A 462 25.71 1.39 9.59
N GLN A 463 24.59 1.88 10.14
CA GLN A 463 24.56 2.55 11.44
C GLN A 463 25.01 1.64 12.58
N THR A 464 24.60 0.36 12.55
CA THR A 464 25.02 -0.63 13.55
C THR A 464 26.52 -0.89 13.49
N VAL A 465 27.09 -1.03 12.28
CA VAL A 465 28.54 -1.19 12.09
C VAL A 465 29.31 0.02 12.60
N ASP A 466 28.85 1.23 12.29
CA ASP A 466 29.50 2.46 12.76
C ASP A 466 29.46 2.59 14.29
N ARG A 467 28.30 2.36 14.91
CA ARG A 467 28.17 2.34 16.37
C ARG A 467 29.01 1.22 17.00
N ALA A 468 29.09 0.04 16.39
CA ALA A 468 29.93 -1.05 16.87
C ALA A 468 31.42 -0.68 16.81
N LYS A 469 31.89 -0.06 15.71
CA LYS A 469 33.24 0.50 15.58
C LYS A 469 33.53 1.52 16.68
N TYR A 470 32.60 2.45 16.91
CA TYR A 470 32.74 3.48 17.93
C TYR A 470 32.94 2.88 19.34
N ILE A 471 32.10 1.90 19.72
CA ILE A 471 32.18 1.29 21.06
C ILE A 471 33.46 0.45 21.20
N MET A 472 33.80 -0.36 20.19
CA MET A 472 34.99 -1.23 20.24
C MET A 472 36.29 -0.45 20.34
N LYS A 473 36.41 0.70 19.65
CA LYS A 473 37.58 1.59 19.77
C LYS A 473 37.78 2.15 21.17
N ARG A 474 36.71 2.24 21.96
CA ARG A 474 36.72 2.81 23.31
C ARG A 474 36.71 1.75 24.40
N LEU A 475 36.66 0.46 24.07
CA LEU A 475 36.53 -0.60 25.07
C LEU A 475 37.84 -0.79 25.86
N THR A 476 37.81 -0.49 27.16
CA THR A 476 38.93 -0.70 28.09
C THR A 476 38.46 -1.45 29.34
N LYS A 477 39.40 -1.96 30.14
CA LYS A 477 39.09 -2.66 31.41
C LYS A 477 38.35 -1.77 32.42
N GLU A 478 38.51 -0.46 32.34
CA GLU A 478 37.88 0.50 33.28
C GLU A 478 36.44 0.83 32.88
N ASN A 479 36.14 0.85 31.59
CA ASN A 479 34.82 1.27 31.08
C ASN A 479 33.93 0.10 30.59
N VAL A 480 34.24 -1.14 31.00
CA VAL A 480 33.51 -2.33 30.57
C VAL A 480 32.02 -2.27 30.88
N LYS A 481 31.63 -1.73 32.05
CA LYS A 481 30.21 -1.64 32.43
C LYS A 481 29.39 -0.72 31.52
N PRO A 482 29.77 0.56 31.31
CA PRO A 482 29.04 1.44 30.40
C PRO A 482 29.10 0.96 28.94
N SER A 483 30.28 0.53 28.46
CA SER A 483 30.44 -0.02 27.11
C SER A 483 29.61 -1.29 26.91
N GLY A 484 29.57 -2.17 27.92
CA GLY A 484 28.74 -3.38 27.91
C GLY A 484 27.24 -3.11 27.85
N ARG A 485 26.75 -2.02 28.47
CA ARG A 485 25.34 -1.61 28.31
C ARG A 485 25.05 -1.12 26.90
N GLN A 486 25.99 -0.41 26.27
CA GLN A 486 25.86 0.05 24.88
C GLN A 486 25.89 -1.13 23.90
N ILE A 487 26.82 -2.07 24.11
CA ILE A 487 26.88 -3.35 23.36
C ILE A 487 25.58 -4.13 23.54
N GLY A 488 25.08 -4.24 24.77
CA GLY A 488 23.79 -4.85 25.08
C GLY A 488 22.66 -4.25 24.24
N LYS A 489 22.49 -2.92 24.31
CA LYS A 489 21.49 -2.18 23.54
C LYS A 489 21.55 -2.44 22.03
N LEU A 490 22.75 -2.41 21.44
CA LEU A 490 22.93 -2.73 20.02
C LEU A 490 22.65 -4.21 19.71
N SER A 491 23.05 -5.10 20.62
CA SER A 491 22.88 -6.54 20.43
C SER A 491 21.41 -6.97 20.46
N HIS A 492 20.52 -6.23 21.12
CA HIS A 492 19.11 -6.61 21.21
C HIS A 492 18.35 -6.47 19.89
N SER A 493 18.77 -5.55 19.01
CA SER A 493 18.18 -5.36 17.69
C SER A 493 19.00 -6.04 16.58
N ASN A 494 20.33 -5.91 16.60
CA ASN A 494 21.22 -6.35 15.52
C ASN A 494 22.41 -7.18 16.05
N PRO A 495 22.17 -8.37 16.63
CA PRO A 495 23.22 -9.22 17.20
C PRO A 495 24.17 -9.81 16.14
N THR A 496 23.68 -10.22 14.97
CA THR A 496 24.50 -10.88 13.93
C THR A 496 25.62 -9.97 13.42
N ILE A 497 25.28 -8.73 13.06
CA ILE A 497 26.24 -7.71 12.60
C ILE A 497 27.23 -7.36 13.70
N LEU A 498 26.73 -7.16 14.93
CA LEU A 498 27.55 -6.79 16.07
C LEU A 498 28.57 -7.88 16.40
N PHE A 499 28.16 -9.14 16.49
CA PHE A 499 29.06 -10.24 16.82
C PHE A 499 30.05 -10.54 15.69
N ASP A 500 29.63 -10.43 14.43
CA ASP A 500 30.56 -10.55 13.30
C ASP A 500 31.69 -9.51 13.39
N TYR A 501 31.34 -8.26 13.70
CA TYR A 501 32.33 -7.20 13.90
C TYR A 501 33.20 -7.46 15.14
N ILE A 502 32.61 -7.81 16.30
CA ILE A 502 33.37 -8.09 17.53
C ILE A 502 34.35 -9.26 17.32
N LEU A 503 33.91 -10.36 16.70
CA LEU A 503 34.75 -11.52 16.40
C LEU A 503 35.88 -11.16 15.44
N SER A 504 35.61 -10.30 14.44
CA SER A 504 36.65 -9.80 13.55
C SER A 504 37.74 -9.05 14.32
N GLN A 505 37.40 -8.28 15.35
CA GLN A 505 38.38 -7.54 16.16
C GLN A 505 39.19 -8.47 17.08
N ILE A 506 38.53 -9.44 17.74
CA ILE A 506 39.20 -10.34 18.69
C ILE A 506 40.20 -11.27 18.00
N GLN A 507 39.95 -11.62 16.74
CA GLN A 507 40.88 -12.44 15.95
C GLN A 507 42.22 -11.75 15.69
N TRP A 508 42.28 -10.42 15.78
CA TRP A 508 43.53 -9.65 15.64
C TRP A 508 44.10 -9.17 16.99
N TYR A 509 43.27 -9.07 18.04
CA TYR A 509 43.62 -8.40 19.30
C TYR A 509 43.24 -9.24 20.54
N ASP A 510 44.21 -10.02 21.05
CA ASP A 510 44.01 -10.93 22.19
C ASP A 510 43.75 -10.21 23.51
N ASN A 511 44.30 -9.00 23.66
CA ASN A 511 44.15 -8.16 24.86
C ASN A 511 42.70 -7.72 25.10
N LEU A 512 41.85 -7.74 24.07
CA LEU A 512 40.44 -7.37 24.13
C LEU A 512 39.53 -8.50 24.62
N ILE A 513 40.01 -9.75 24.71
CA ILE A 513 39.18 -10.90 25.10
C ILE A 513 38.53 -10.69 26.47
N GLY A 514 39.30 -10.31 27.49
CA GLY A 514 38.78 -10.08 28.85
C GLY A 514 37.69 -9.00 28.88
N PRO A 515 37.98 -7.75 28.44
CA PRO A 515 36.98 -6.68 28.35
C PRO A 515 35.73 -7.04 27.56
N VAL A 516 35.84 -7.78 26.46
CA VAL A 516 34.67 -8.22 25.68
C VAL A 516 33.85 -9.24 26.48
N VAL A 517 34.47 -10.28 27.03
CA VAL A 517 33.74 -11.30 27.81
C VAL A 517 32.99 -10.70 29.01
N ASP A 518 33.53 -9.65 29.60
CA ASP A 518 32.88 -8.90 30.68
C ASP A 518 31.78 -7.94 30.17
N SER A 519 31.93 -7.36 28.98
CA SER A 519 30.91 -6.51 28.36
C SER A 519 29.68 -7.31 27.91
N LEU A 520 29.87 -8.58 27.57
CA LEU A 520 28.81 -9.52 27.16
C LEU A 520 27.84 -9.94 28.29
N LYS A 521 28.00 -9.40 29.51
CA LYS A 521 27.13 -9.70 30.65
C LYS A 521 25.68 -9.24 30.44
N TYR A 522 25.46 -8.21 29.62
CA TYR A 522 24.15 -7.58 29.40
C TYR A 522 23.43 -8.10 28.16
N LEU A 523 23.83 -9.26 27.61
CA LEU A 523 23.15 -9.91 26.50
C LEU A 523 21.85 -10.58 26.95
N THR A 524 20.91 -10.72 26.01
CA THR A 524 19.71 -11.55 26.18
C THR A 524 20.00 -13.00 25.83
N SER A 525 19.09 -13.88 26.22
CA SER A 525 19.17 -15.32 25.96
C SER A 525 19.28 -15.63 24.47
N LEU A 526 18.53 -14.90 23.62
CA LEU A 526 18.62 -15.01 22.16
C LEU A 526 20.04 -14.71 21.66
N ASN A 527 20.64 -13.65 22.18
CA ASN A 527 21.91 -13.14 21.71
C ASN A 527 23.05 -14.11 22.01
N TYR A 528 22.96 -14.87 23.11
CA TYR A 528 23.92 -15.94 23.40
C TYR A 528 23.91 -17.05 22.35
N ASP A 529 22.73 -17.43 21.86
CA ASP A 529 22.59 -18.46 20.81
C ASP A 529 23.07 -17.95 19.44
N VAL A 530 22.72 -16.71 19.09
CA VAL A 530 23.22 -16.04 17.87
C VAL A 530 24.74 -15.92 17.89
N MET A 531 25.33 -15.59 19.05
CA MET A 531 26.79 -15.54 19.21
C MET A 531 27.44 -16.91 18.98
N ALA A 532 26.83 -18.01 19.46
CA ALA A 532 27.32 -19.36 19.21
C ALA A 532 27.31 -19.70 17.71
N TYR A 533 26.26 -19.28 16.98
CA TYR A 533 26.22 -19.38 15.53
C TYR A 533 27.33 -18.58 14.86
N CYS A 534 27.53 -17.30 15.23
CA CYS A 534 28.58 -16.45 14.65
C CYS A 534 29.99 -17.00 14.91
N ILE A 535 30.23 -17.65 16.06
CA ILE A 535 31.49 -18.34 16.35
C ILE A 535 31.71 -19.49 15.37
N ILE A 536 30.70 -20.33 15.14
CA ILE A 536 30.80 -21.48 14.22
C ILE A 536 31.03 -21.00 12.79
N GLU A 537 30.33 -19.95 12.38
CA GLU A 537 30.54 -19.30 11.08
C GLU A 537 31.97 -18.77 10.92
N ALA A 538 32.49 -18.10 11.96
CA ALA A 538 33.87 -17.62 11.96
C ALA A 538 34.91 -18.76 11.88
N LEU A 539 34.64 -19.91 12.50
CA LEU A 539 35.47 -21.13 12.41
C LEU A 539 35.38 -21.81 11.04
N ALA A 540 34.25 -21.65 10.35
CA ALA A 540 33.97 -22.22 9.04
C ALA A 540 34.51 -21.39 7.87
N ASN A 541 35.03 -20.17 8.11
CA ASN A 541 35.52 -19.28 7.06
C ASN A 541 36.71 -19.92 6.29
N PRO A 542 36.56 -20.19 4.97
CA PRO A 542 37.60 -20.83 4.17
C PRO A 542 38.73 -19.88 3.77
N GLU A 543 38.52 -18.56 3.82
CA GLU A 543 39.53 -17.55 3.46
C GLU A 543 40.65 -17.44 4.51
N LYS A 544 40.48 -18.05 5.67
CA LYS A 544 41.46 -18.01 6.77
C LYS A 544 42.15 -19.36 6.91
N GLU A 545 43.45 -19.37 6.59
CA GLU A 545 44.29 -20.53 6.81
C GLU A 545 44.42 -20.82 8.31
N LYS A 546 44.10 -22.06 8.68
CA LYS A 546 44.12 -22.55 10.07
C LYS A 546 45.55 -22.86 10.56
N MET A 547 46.44 -23.13 9.62
CA MET A 547 47.87 -23.28 9.83
C MET A 547 48.59 -22.05 9.26
N LYS A 548 49.71 -21.66 9.85
CA LYS A 548 50.60 -20.68 9.24
C LYS A 548 51.25 -21.30 8.01
N HIS A 549 51.83 -20.45 7.14
CA HIS A 549 52.58 -20.86 5.94
C HIS A 549 53.73 -21.87 6.19
N ASP A 550 54.09 -22.13 7.45
CA ASP A 550 55.09 -23.11 7.87
C ASP A 550 54.52 -24.53 8.14
N ASP A 551 53.22 -24.79 7.89
CA ASP A 551 52.47 -26.06 8.06
C ASP A 551 52.59 -26.78 9.43
N THR A 552 53.26 -26.17 10.39
CA THR A 552 53.60 -26.77 11.69
C THR A 552 53.05 -26.00 12.89
N THR A 553 52.66 -24.73 12.70
CA THR A 553 52.13 -23.89 13.79
C THR A 553 50.70 -23.44 13.50
N ILE A 554 49.85 -23.56 14.52
CA ILE A 554 48.46 -23.09 14.48
C ILE A 554 48.45 -21.57 14.35
N SER A 555 47.55 -21.05 13.50
CA SER A 555 47.38 -19.62 13.31
C SER A 555 46.96 -18.93 14.61
N SER A 556 47.56 -17.76 14.90
CA SER A 556 47.30 -17.00 16.14
C SER A 556 45.82 -16.64 16.28
N TRP A 557 45.17 -16.20 15.20
CA TRP A 557 43.74 -15.86 15.18
C TRP A 557 42.84 -17.01 15.67
N LEU A 558 43.22 -18.25 15.38
CA LEU A 558 42.47 -19.45 15.78
C LEU A 558 42.67 -19.74 17.27
N GLN A 559 43.88 -19.53 17.79
CA GLN A 559 44.15 -19.64 19.23
C GLN A 559 43.40 -18.56 20.03
N SER A 560 43.37 -17.32 19.55
CA SER A 560 42.62 -16.21 20.15
C SER A 560 41.12 -16.50 20.17
N LEU A 561 40.59 -17.00 19.05
CA LEU A 561 39.19 -17.37 18.94
C LEU A 561 38.86 -18.56 19.85
N ALA A 562 39.72 -19.57 19.96
CA ALA A 562 39.54 -20.70 20.86
C ALA A 562 39.55 -20.25 22.34
N SER A 563 40.46 -19.33 22.70
CA SER A 563 40.53 -18.73 24.04
C SER A 563 39.24 -17.96 24.38
N LEU A 564 38.74 -17.16 23.43
CA LEU A 564 37.44 -16.48 23.55
C LEU A 564 36.31 -17.49 23.76
N CYS A 565 36.20 -18.51 22.91
CA CYS A 565 35.19 -19.56 23.03
C CYS A 565 35.22 -20.20 24.42
N GLY A 566 36.41 -20.60 24.88
CA GLY A 566 36.58 -21.20 26.20
C GLY A 566 36.15 -20.27 27.33
N ALA A 567 36.50 -18.98 27.26
CA ALA A 567 36.10 -17.99 28.26
C ALA A 567 34.58 -17.74 28.27
N VAL A 568 33.96 -17.66 27.08
CA VAL A 568 32.53 -17.40 26.89
C VAL A 568 31.69 -18.60 27.33
N PHE A 569 31.97 -19.81 26.83
CA PHE A 569 31.22 -21.02 27.17
C PHE A 569 31.37 -21.44 28.64
N ARG A 570 32.49 -21.08 29.29
CA ARG A 570 32.65 -21.28 30.74
C ARG A 570 31.82 -20.31 31.58
N LYS A 571 31.61 -19.09 31.09
CA LYS A 571 30.99 -18.01 31.87
C LYS A 571 29.48 -17.91 31.67
N TYR A 572 28.98 -18.22 30.48
CA TYR A 572 27.58 -18.06 30.10
C TYR A 572 26.93 -19.42 29.76
N PRO A 573 25.64 -19.63 30.10
CA PRO A 573 24.93 -20.88 29.85
C PRO A 573 24.49 -20.97 28.38
N ILE A 574 25.43 -21.26 27.49
CA ILE A 574 25.20 -21.37 26.04
C ILE A 574 25.10 -22.84 25.64
N GLU A 575 24.18 -23.16 24.74
CA GLU A 575 24.03 -24.52 24.21
C GLU A 575 25.23 -24.91 23.32
N LEU A 576 25.92 -25.99 23.69
CA LEU A 576 27.13 -26.46 23.01
C LEU A 576 26.84 -27.40 21.82
N ALA A 577 25.60 -27.82 21.62
CA ALA A 577 25.22 -28.84 20.64
C ALA A 577 25.70 -28.51 19.22
N GLY A 578 25.53 -27.27 18.78
CA GLY A 578 25.99 -26.82 17.46
C GLY A 578 27.51 -26.89 17.29
N LEU A 579 28.27 -26.52 18.31
CA LEU A 579 29.74 -26.56 18.28
C LEU A 579 30.26 -28.00 18.26
N LEU A 580 29.69 -28.88 19.09
CA LEU A 580 30.06 -30.30 19.13
C LEU A 580 29.76 -30.99 17.80
N GLN A 581 28.62 -30.68 17.17
CA GLN A 581 28.29 -31.19 15.84
C GLN A 581 29.30 -30.69 14.79
N TYR A 582 29.66 -29.41 14.83
CA TYR A 582 30.68 -28.85 13.93
C TYR A 582 32.00 -29.60 14.07
N VAL A 583 32.51 -29.77 15.29
CA VAL A 583 33.75 -30.50 15.57
C VAL A 583 33.67 -31.95 15.09
N THR A 584 32.54 -32.62 15.34
CA THR A 584 32.33 -34.00 14.87
C THR A 584 32.35 -34.09 13.34
N ASN A 585 31.72 -33.14 12.66
CA ASN A 585 31.71 -33.08 11.20
C ASN A 585 33.10 -32.78 10.63
N THR A 586 33.88 -31.89 11.26
CA THR A 586 35.25 -31.59 10.81
C THR A 586 36.18 -32.79 11.00
N LEU A 587 36.02 -33.53 12.11
CA LEU A 587 36.77 -34.76 12.36
C LEU A 587 36.43 -35.84 11.33
N LYS A 588 35.13 -36.01 11.00
CA LYS A 588 34.70 -36.92 9.92
C LYS A 588 35.27 -36.52 8.56
N ALA A 589 35.39 -35.22 8.29
CA ALA A 589 35.96 -34.69 7.05
C ALA A 589 37.49 -34.75 7.00
N GLY A 590 38.18 -35.29 8.02
CA GLY A 590 39.63 -35.43 8.06
C GLY A 590 40.40 -34.12 8.22
N LYS A 591 39.72 -33.00 8.51
CA LYS A 591 40.37 -31.71 8.80
C LYS A 591 40.87 -31.75 10.25
N ARG A 592 42.19 -31.92 10.44
CA ARG A 592 42.86 -31.87 11.74
C ARG A 592 43.10 -30.44 12.20
#